data_AF-A0A143QCA2-F1
#
_entry.id   AF-A0A143QCA2-F1
#
_cell.length_a   1.000
_cell.length_b   1.000
_cell.length_c   1.000
_cell.angle_alpha   90.00
_cell.angle_beta   90.00
_cell.angle_gamma   90.00
#
_symmetry.space_group_name_H-M   'P 1'
#
loop_
_entity.id
_entity.type
_entity.pdbx_description
1 polymer ?
#
loop_
_entity_poly.entity_id
_entity_poly.type
_entity_poly.pdbx_seq_one_letter_code
_entity_poly.pdbx_strand_id
1 'polypeptide(L)' 'MIQITQTPGLTKERKRAVIEAVTRAYAEAAGKNPDKVWVTITEVPGENWGVGGVPLS' A
#
# COMPACT_ATOMS: atom_id res chain seq x y z
N MET A 1 2.72 -10.86 -5.19
CA MET A 1 1.81 -9.70 -5.27
C MET A 1 1.68 -9.10 -3.89
N ILE A 2 1.84 -7.79 -3.77
CA ILE A 2 1.73 -7.04 -2.50
C ILE A 2 0.53 -6.11 -2.64
N GLN A 3 -0.38 -6.15 -1.67
CA GLN A 3 -1.56 -5.30 -1.64
C GLN A 3 -1.45 -4.36 -0.44
N ILE A 4 -1.62 -3.08 -0.69
CA ILE A 4 -1.64 -2.04 0.33
C ILE A 4 -3.07 -1.51 0.36
N THR A 5 -3.75 -1.68 1.48
CA THR A 5 -5.04 -1.05 1.75
C THR A 5 -4.82 0.04 2.78
N GLN A 6 -5.22 1.27 2.48
CA GLN A 6 -4.99 2.44 3.32
C GLN A 6 -6.17 3.42 3.23
N THR A 7 -6.20 4.42 4.11
CA THR A 7 -7.12 5.55 3.96
C THR A 7 -6.69 6.48 2.81
N PRO A 8 -7.60 7.29 2.25
CA PRO A 8 -7.26 8.26 1.20
C PRO A 8 -6.41 9.40 1.77
N GLY A 9 -5.63 10.05 0.91
CA GLY A 9 -4.94 11.31 1.26
C GLY A 9 -3.51 11.44 0.75
N LEU A 10 -2.93 10.37 0.21
CA LEU A 10 -1.62 10.47 -0.42
C LEU A 10 -1.72 11.12 -1.81
N THR A 11 -0.79 12.03 -2.11
CA THR A 11 -0.60 12.53 -3.48
C THR A 11 -0.10 11.42 -4.40
N LYS A 12 -0.20 11.65 -5.72
CA LYS A 12 0.30 10.72 -6.74
C LYS A 12 1.80 10.43 -6.55
N GLU A 13 2.60 11.44 -6.23
CA GLU A 13 4.04 11.34 -6.02
C GLU A 13 4.36 10.49 -4.79
N ARG A 14 3.56 10.62 -3.72
CA ARG A 14 3.71 9.81 -2.51
C ARG A 14 3.30 8.36 -2.74
N LYS A 15 2.22 8.10 -3.49
CA LYS A 15 1.84 6.74 -3.91
C LYS A 15 2.95 6.07 -4.73
N ARG A 16 3.57 6.81 -5.66
CA ARG A 16 4.73 6.33 -6.43
C ARG A 16 5.89 5.96 -5.52
N ALA A 17 6.23 6.81 -4.55
CA ALA A 17 7.31 6.55 -3.60
C ALA A 17 7.04 5.31 -2.72
N VAL A 18 5.79 5.10 -2.30
CA VAL A 18 5.38 3.89 -1.56
C VAL A 18 5.60 2.64 -2.39
N ILE A 19 5.13 2.64 -3.65
CA ILE A 19 5.30 1.50 -4.57
C ILE A 19 6.78 1.15 -4.77
N GLU A 20 7.62 2.16 -4.98
CA GLU A 20 9.07 2.00 -5.17
C GLU A 20 9.73 1.39 -3.93
N ALA A 21 9.44 1.97 -2.75
CA ALA A 21 10.04 1.53 -1.48
C ALA A 21 9.63 0.09 -1.11
N VAL A 22 8.34 -0.24 -1.25
CA VAL A 22 7.82 -1.58 -0.94
C VAL A 22 8.37 -2.63 -1.90
N THR A 23 8.45 -2.30 -3.20
CA THR A 23 9.04 -3.18 -4.21
C THR A 23 10.49 -3.50 -3.87
N ARG A 24 11.31 -2.48 -3.58
CA ARG A 24 12.71 -2.65 -3.21
C ARG A 24 12.86 -3.52 -1.97
N ALA A 25 12.14 -3.18 -0.89
CA ALA A 25 12.23 -3.90 0.38
C ALA A 25 11.87 -5.38 0.24
N TYR A 26 10.80 -5.70 -0.49
CA TYR A 26 10.40 -7.08 -0.71
C TYR A 26 11.40 -7.84 -1.59
N ALA A 27 11.85 -7.24 -2.70
CA ALA A 27 12.81 -7.86 -3.60
C ALA A 27 14.12 -8.22 -2.87
N GLU A 28 14.63 -7.29 -2.05
CA GLU A 28 15.82 -7.48 -1.23
C GLU A 28 15.63 -8.59 -0.19
N ALA A 29 14.59 -8.49 0.65
CA ALA A 29 14.37 -9.44 1.74
C ALA A 29 14.04 -10.86 1.24
N ALA A 30 13.35 -10.98 0.10
CA ALA A 30 12.90 -12.27 -0.44
C ALA A 30 13.83 -12.84 -1.53
N GLY A 31 14.90 -12.12 -1.92
CA GLY A 31 15.79 -12.51 -3.00
C GLY A 31 15.08 -12.68 -4.35
N LYS A 32 14.16 -11.76 -4.69
CA LYS A 32 13.35 -11.81 -5.93
C LYS A 32 13.73 -10.71 -6.90
N ASN A 33 13.49 -10.94 -8.20
CA ASN A 33 13.62 -9.90 -9.21
C ASN A 33 12.55 -8.80 -8.97
N PRO A 34 12.94 -7.53 -8.75
CA PRO A 34 11.99 -6.42 -8.54
C PRO A 34 11.03 -6.22 -9.72
N ASP A 35 11.43 -6.50 -10.96
CA ASP A 35 10.58 -6.38 -12.16
C ASP A 35 9.40 -7.37 -12.16
N LYS A 36 9.44 -8.37 -11.26
CA LYS A 36 8.38 -9.37 -11.07
C LYS A 36 7.55 -9.10 -9.81
N VAL A 37 7.82 -8.01 -9.09
CA VAL A 37 7.07 -7.61 -7.89
C VAL A 37 5.94 -6.67 -8.30
N TRP A 38 4.71 -7.07 -7.98
CA TRP A 38 3.51 -6.30 -8.30
C TRP A 38 2.98 -5.68 -7.01
N VAL A 39 2.70 -4.38 -7.03
CA VAL A 39 2.15 -3.63 -5.89
C VAL A 39 0.88 -2.90 -6.32
N THR A 40 -0.20 -3.06 -5.55
CA THR A 40 -1.44 -2.31 -5.73
C THR A 40 -1.76 -1.51 -4.48
N ILE A 41 -2.29 -0.29 -4.65
CA ILE A 41 -2.80 0.54 -3.55
C ILE A 41 -4.32 0.66 -3.73
N THR A 42 -5.06 0.25 -2.71
CA THR A 42 -6.50 0.46 -2.59
C THR A 42 -6.76 1.45 -1.47
N GLU A 43 -7.45 2.54 -1.79
CA GLU A 43 -7.87 3.53 -0.79
C GLU A 43 -9.30 3.26 -0.35
N VAL A 44 -9.50 3.17 0.96
CA VAL A 44 -10.81 2.92 1.59
C VAL A 44 -11.15 4.13 2.44
N PRO A 45 -12.27 4.84 2.16
CA PRO A 45 -12.72 5.97 2.98
C PRO A 45 -12.82 5.60 4.46
N GLY A 46 -12.57 6.57 5.35
CA GLY A 46 -12.49 6.32 6.79
C GLY A 46 -13.81 5.84 7.39
N GLU A 47 -14.94 6.32 6.85
CA GLU A 47 -16.29 5.91 7.24
C GLU A 47 -16.56 4.43 6.93
N ASN A 48 -15.79 3.85 5.99
CA ASN A 48 -15.87 2.46 5.59
C ASN A 48 -14.80 1.59 6.28
N TRP A 49 -13.99 2.16 7.17
CA TRP A 49 -12.94 1.45 7.90
C TRP A 49 -13.29 1.36 9.40
N GLY A 50 -13.67 0.16 9.86
CA GLY A 50 -14.04 -0.06 11.25
C GLY A 50 -12.89 -0.59 12.12
N VAL A 51 -12.75 -0.06 13.33
CA VAL A 51 -11.89 -0.62 14.39
C VAL A 51 -12.73 -0.74 15.66
N GLY A 52 -12.82 -1.94 16.23
CA GLY A 52 -13.63 -2.18 17.44
C GLY A 52 -15.12 -1.88 17.28
N GLY A 53 -15.65 -1.95 16.05
CA GLY A 53 -17.05 -1.64 15.75
C GLY A 53 -17.34 -0.15 15.51
N VAL A 54 -16.32 0.72 15.46
CA VAL A 54 -16.47 2.16 15.23
C VAL A 54 -15.72 2.55 13.94
N PRO A 55 -16.33 3.31 13.02
CA PRO A 55 -15.63 3.88 11.86
C PRO A 55 -14.47 4.79 12.28
N LEU A 56 -13.43 4.89 11.45
CA LEU A 56 -12.31 5.80 11.72
C LEU A 56 -12.68 7.28 11.59
N SER A 57 -13.72 7.59 10.82
CA SER A 57 -14.28 8.95 10.62
C SER A 57 -15.79 8.93 10.53
#